data_AF-A0A5N4E716-F1
#
_entry.id   AF-A0A5N4E716-F1
#
_cell.length_a   1.000
_cell.length_b   1.000
_cell.length_c   1.000
_cell.angle_alpha   90.00
_cell.angle_beta   90.00
_cell.angle_gamma   90.00
#
_symmetry.space_group_name_H-M   'P 1'
#
loop_
_entity.id
_entity.type
_entity.pdbx_description
1 polymer ?
#
loop_
_entity_poly.entity_id
_entity_poly.type
_entity_poly.pdbx_seq_one_letter_code
_entity_poly.pdbx_strand_id
1 'polypeptide(L)'
;MITYGHKLNVLLRRWKGQCYWGLSYMGTNIHSLQPPLSARNSREARSPVTANPSSGAESPHPFSAVISTSEKEPIKAALTRVCGERIFRAAGAGYKSLCVVLGLVDIYIFSEDTTFKWDSCAAHAILRAMGGGMVDLKECLERHPQAGLDLPQLVYHVGNEGAAGVDQWANKGGLIAYRSRKQLEAFLSLLIQHLAPKDTHT
;
A
#
# COMPACT_ATOMS: atom_id res chain seq x y z
N MET A 1 16.41 2.34 5.01
CA MET A 1 16.34 3.81 5.11
C MET A 1 15.78 4.33 3.80
N ILE A 2 14.64 5.03 3.81
CA ILE A 2 14.01 5.59 2.61
C ILE A 2 14.00 7.12 2.78
N THR A 3 14.67 7.85 1.89
CA THR A 3 14.74 9.32 1.93
C THR A 3 13.98 9.93 0.75
N TYR A 4 12.98 10.76 1.03
CA TYR A 4 12.29 11.60 0.04
C TYR A 4 12.29 13.07 0.50
N GLY A 5 12.45 14.00 -0.44
CA GLY A 5 12.54 15.44 -0.17
C GLY A 5 11.29 16.19 -0.59
N HIS A 6 10.70 16.96 0.32
CA HIS A 6 9.64 17.93 0.02
C HIS A 6 9.77 19.15 0.96
N LYS A 7 10.30 20.25 0.43
CA LYS A 7 9.98 21.68 0.71
C LYS A 7 11.14 22.58 0.32
N LEU A 8 10.89 23.51 -0.60
CA LEU A 8 11.80 24.60 -0.97
C LEU A 8 11.79 25.64 0.17
N ASN A 9 12.90 25.77 0.91
CA ASN A 9 13.08 26.90 1.82
C ASN A 9 13.54 28.11 1.00
N VAL A 10 12.66 29.11 0.85
CA VAL A 10 12.77 30.22 -0.12
C VAL A 10 14.00 31.10 0.11
N LEU A 11 14.66 31.00 1.27
CA LEU A 11 15.84 31.80 1.59
C LEU A 11 17.19 31.10 1.34
N LEU A 12 17.23 29.77 1.12
CA LEU A 12 18.52 29.05 0.94
C LEU A 12 18.54 27.93 -0.13
N ARG A 13 17.44 27.64 -0.84
CA ARG A 13 17.36 26.57 -1.88
C ARG A 13 18.04 25.23 -1.48
N ARG A 14 18.00 24.87 -0.19
CA ARG A 14 18.55 23.60 0.32
C ARG A 14 17.46 22.55 0.43
N TRP A 15 17.76 21.33 0.00
CA TRP A 15 16.90 20.17 0.17
C TRP A 15 16.90 19.70 1.63
N LYS A 16 15.73 19.33 2.13
CA LYS A 16 15.56 18.64 3.42
C LYS A 16 14.98 17.26 3.17
N GLY A 17 15.63 16.24 3.72
CA GLY A 17 15.11 14.87 3.70
C GLY A 17 14.16 14.58 4.86
N GLN A 18 13.56 13.40 4.81
CA GLN A 18 12.82 12.77 5.90
C GLN A 18 13.33 11.33 6.08
N CYS A 19 13.19 10.79 7.28
CA CYS A 19 13.57 9.42 7.61
C CYS A 19 12.41 8.70 8.30
N TYR A 20 12.07 7.51 7.82
CA TYR A 20 11.01 6.66 8.36
C TYR A 20 11.59 5.30 8.75
N TRP A 21 11.17 4.78 9.90
CA TRP A 21 11.62 3.49 10.43
C TRP A 21 10.49 2.76 11.15
N GLY A 22 10.63 1.44 11.26
CA GLY A 22 9.71 0.56 11.96
C GLY A 22 10.37 -0.75 12.34
N LEU A 23 9.94 -1.34 13.44
CA LEU A 23 10.38 -2.62 13.97
C LEU A 23 9.16 -3.42 14.41
N SER A 24 9.12 -4.67 13.97
CA SER A 24 8.11 -5.65 14.36
C SER A 24 8.84 -6.93 14.77
N TYR A 25 8.88 -7.20 16.08
CA TYR A 25 9.61 -8.33 16.64
C TYR A 25 8.87 -8.92 17.85
N MET A 26 8.49 -10.19 17.77
CA MET A 26 7.86 -10.93 18.89
C MET A 26 6.72 -10.16 19.57
N GLY A 27 5.81 -9.58 18.80
CA GLY A 27 4.68 -8.79 19.30
C GLY A 27 5.00 -7.33 19.66
N THR A 28 6.28 -6.96 19.74
CA THR A 28 6.72 -5.57 19.88
C THR A 28 6.64 -4.89 18.52
N ASN A 29 5.83 -3.83 18.43
CA ASN A 29 5.62 -3.08 17.19
C ASN A 29 5.83 -1.59 17.47
N ILE A 30 6.85 -1.00 16.84
CA ILE A 30 7.21 0.42 17.00
C ILE A 30 7.56 1.04 15.64
N HIS A 31 7.19 2.30 15.42
CA HIS A 31 7.47 3.00 14.18
C HIS A 31 7.58 4.52 14.38
N SER A 32 8.24 5.20 13.45
CA SER A 32 8.53 6.63 13.53
C SER A 32 7.33 7.55 13.31
N LEU A 33 6.23 7.04 12.75
CA LEU A 33 5.04 7.85 12.48
C LEU A 33 4.31 8.19 13.78
N GLN A 34 4.16 9.49 14.03
CA GLN A 34 3.34 9.97 15.13
C GLN A 34 1.85 9.87 14.74
N PRO A 35 0.96 9.53 15.70
CA PRO A 35 -0.46 9.71 15.49
C PRO A 35 -0.73 11.19 15.17
N PRO A 36 -1.67 11.50 14.26
CA PRO A 36 -1.98 12.89 13.93
C PRO A 36 -2.31 13.68 15.20
N LEU A 37 -1.71 14.85 15.33
CA LEU A 37 -1.71 15.74 16.51
C LEU A 37 -3.11 16.21 16.96
N SER A 38 -4.18 15.83 16.27
CA SER A 38 -5.57 16.19 16.61
C SER A 38 -6.06 15.62 17.94
N ALA A 39 -5.41 14.59 18.52
CA ALA A 39 -5.78 14.06 19.83
C ALA A 39 -5.14 14.79 21.03
N ARG A 40 -4.14 15.66 20.80
CA ARG A 40 -3.35 16.27 21.90
C ARG A 40 -3.80 17.70 22.26
N ASN A 41 -4.49 18.39 21.36
CA ASN A 41 -4.90 19.80 21.56
C ASN A 41 -6.36 19.98 22.02
N SER A 42 -7.12 18.90 22.27
CA SER A 42 -8.54 19.01 22.65
C SER A 42 -8.80 19.42 24.11
N ARG A 43 -7.76 19.70 24.91
CA ARG A 43 -7.94 20.10 26.32
C ARG A 43 -7.68 21.59 26.63
N GLU A 44 -7.13 22.36 25.69
CA GLU A 44 -6.87 23.80 25.91
C GLU A 44 -7.17 24.61 24.63
N ALA A 45 -8.46 24.68 24.26
CA ALA A 45 -9.08 25.79 23.54
C ALA A 45 -10.57 25.47 23.36
N ARG A 46 -11.39 25.77 24.38
CA ARG A 46 -12.84 25.90 24.18
C ARG A 46 -13.11 27.23 23.51
N SER A 47 -13.53 27.19 22.24
CA SER A 47 -14.51 28.10 21.66
C SER A 47 -15.19 27.40 20.48
N PRO A 48 -16.53 27.46 20.36
CA PRO A 48 -17.28 26.61 19.45
C PRO A 48 -17.30 27.22 18.05
N VAL A 49 -16.47 26.71 17.15
CA VAL A 49 -16.68 26.92 15.71
C VAL A 49 -17.43 25.70 15.20
N THR A 50 -18.70 25.94 14.92
CA THR A 50 -19.68 25.10 14.25
C THR A 50 -19.07 23.98 13.40
N ALA A 51 -19.36 22.75 13.81
CA ALA A 51 -19.36 21.60 12.92
C ALA A 51 -20.29 21.92 11.74
N ASN A 52 -19.75 21.93 10.53
CA ASN A 52 -20.56 21.81 9.33
C ASN A 52 -20.71 20.30 9.04
N PRO A 53 -21.91 19.71 9.20
CA PRO A 53 -22.22 18.40 8.68
C PRO A 53 -22.60 18.57 7.21
N SER A 54 -21.64 18.84 6.33
CA SER A 54 -21.89 18.90 4.90
C SER A 54 -21.49 17.59 4.24
N SER A 55 -22.54 16.81 3.92
CA SER A 55 -22.61 15.70 2.96
C SER A 55 -21.74 14.47 3.21
N GLY A 56 -22.25 13.59 4.07
CA GLY A 56 -21.90 12.16 4.08
C GLY A 56 -22.45 11.43 2.86
N ALA A 57 -21.95 11.75 1.68
CA ALA A 57 -21.97 10.80 0.58
C ALA A 57 -20.75 9.90 0.80
N GLU A 58 -20.97 8.69 1.35
CA GLU A 58 -19.95 7.64 1.28
C GLU A 58 -19.52 7.54 -0.18
N SER A 59 -18.23 7.76 -0.44
CA SER A 59 -17.71 7.65 -1.80
C SER A 59 -18.04 6.26 -2.34
N PRO A 60 -18.64 6.10 -3.53
CA PRO A 60 -19.01 4.79 -4.08
C PRO A 60 -17.80 3.86 -4.26
N HIS A 61 -16.59 4.44 -4.21
CA HIS A 61 -15.32 3.74 -4.25
C HIS A 61 -14.61 3.90 -2.89
N PRO A 62 -14.59 2.84 -2.06
CA PRO A 62 -14.09 2.94 -0.68
C PRO A 62 -12.55 2.95 -0.59
N PHE A 63 -11.85 2.74 -1.70
CA PHE A 63 -10.38 2.57 -1.71
C PHE A 63 -9.67 3.58 -2.60
N SER A 64 -8.41 3.83 -2.26
CA SER A 64 -7.44 4.54 -3.08
C SER A 64 -6.20 3.69 -3.32
N ALA A 65 -5.68 3.75 -4.53
CA ALA A 65 -4.53 2.94 -4.95
C ALA A 65 -3.44 3.80 -5.57
N VAL A 66 -2.17 3.42 -5.37
CA VAL A 66 -1.05 3.89 -6.17
C VAL A 66 -0.51 2.76 -7.04
N ILE A 67 -0.21 3.06 -8.30
CA ILE A 67 0.28 2.10 -9.31
C ILE A 67 1.49 2.63 -10.06
N SER A 68 2.20 1.72 -10.74
CA SER A 68 3.18 2.10 -11.76
C SER A 68 2.47 2.59 -13.03
N THR A 69 3.15 3.42 -13.83
CA THR A 69 2.68 3.76 -15.19
C THR A 69 2.65 2.54 -16.11
N SER A 70 3.53 1.57 -15.86
CA SER A 70 3.69 0.31 -16.59
C SER A 70 2.73 -0.80 -16.17
N GLU A 71 1.70 -0.48 -15.37
CA GLU A 71 0.75 -1.49 -14.88
C GLU A 71 -0.02 -2.17 -16.03
N LYS A 72 -0.46 -3.42 -15.84
CA LYS A 72 -1.22 -4.18 -16.85
C LYS A 72 -2.65 -3.66 -16.99
N GLU A 73 -3.19 -3.69 -18.20
CA GLU A 73 -4.52 -3.15 -18.49
C GLU A 73 -5.67 -3.86 -17.73
N PRO A 74 -5.69 -5.19 -17.58
CA PRO A 74 -6.71 -5.86 -16.76
C PRO A 74 -6.74 -5.37 -15.31
N ILE A 75 -5.55 -5.15 -14.72
CA ILE A 75 -5.43 -4.62 -13.36
C ILE A 75 -5.92 -3.17 -13.30
N LYS A 76 -5.53 -2.31 -14.24
CA LYS A 76 -6.05 -0.93 -14.30
C LYS A 76 -7.56 -0.87 -14.45
N ALA A 77 -8.13 -1.70 -15.32
CA ALA A 77 -9.56 -1.76 -15.56
C ALA A 77 -10.32 -2.17 -14.28
N ALA A 78 -9.84 -3.21 -13.60
CA ALA A 78 -10.42 -3.65 -12.33
C ALA A 78 -10.29 -2.58 -11.24
N LEU A 79 -9.10 -1.98 -11.09
CA LEU A 79 -8.88 -0.88 -10.14
C LEU A 79 -9.80 0.31 -10.40
N THR A 80 -10.06 0.65 -11.66
CA THR A 80 -10.98 1.75 -12.02
C THR A 80 -12.40 1.48 -11.50
N ARG A 81 -12.83 0.23 -11.45
CA ARG A 81 -14.12 -0.16 -10.86
C ARG A 81 -14.11 -0.09 -9.32
N VAL A 82 -12.98 -0.44 -8.70
CA VAL A 82 -12.84 -0.49 -7.23
C VAL A 82 -12.59 0.90 -6.61
N CYS A 83 -11.68 1.67 -7.21
CA CYS A 83 -11.13 2.91 -6.68
C CYS A 83 -11.67 4.17 -7.40
N GLY A 84 -12.35 4.01 -8.54
CA GLY A 84 -12.79 5.13 -9.36
C GLY A 84 -11.62 6.02 -9.77
N GLU A 85 -11.74 7.32 -9.50
CA GLU A 85 -10.72 8.33 -9.79
C GLU A 85 -9.54 8.33 -8.79
N ARG A 86 -9.62 7.56 -7.68
CA ARG A 86 -8.61 7.54 -6.61
C ARG A 86 -7.44 6.61 -6.93
N ILE A 87 -7.01 6.60 -8.18
CA ILE A 87 -5.86 5.83 -8.68
C ILE A 87 -4.75 6.81 -9.05
N PHE A 88 -3.64 6.73 -8.31
CA PHE A 88 -2.51 7.63 -8.48
C PHE A 88 -1.36 6.88 -9.16
N ARG A 89 -0.66 7.56 -10.07
CA ARG A 89 0.55 7.02 -10.70
C ARG A 89 1.78 7.64 -10.04
N ALA A 90 2.76 6.82 -9.69
CA ALA A 90 4.01 7.32 -9.12
C ALA A 90 5.24 6.48 -9.50
N ALA A 91 6.36 7.17 -9.68
CA ALA A 91 7.66 6.55 -9.88
C ALA A 91 8.27 6.07 -8.55
N GLY A 92 9.16 5.07 -8.63
CA GLY A 92 9.86 4.50 -7.47
C GLY A 92 9.02 3.50 -6.67
N ALA A 93 9.50 2.28 -6.50
CA ALA A 93 8.82 1.24 -5.70
C ALA A 93 8.79 1.62 -4.20
N GLY A 94 9.90 2.16 -3.68
CA GLY A 94 9.99 2.67 -2.32
C GLY A 94 9.02 3.83 -2.04
N TYR A 95 8.85 4.77 -2.98
CA TYR A 95 7.93 5.90 -2.83
C TYR A 95 6.48 5.44 -2.76
N LYS A 96 6.07 4.55 -3.68
CA LYS A 96 4.73 3.97 -3.69
C LYS A 96 4.41 3.25 -2.37
N SER A 97 5.36 2.48 -1.87
CA SER A 97 5.23 1.83 -0.56
C SER A 97 5.16 2.84 0.58
N LEU A 98 5.94 3.93 0.50
CA LEU A 98 5.88 5.02 1.47
C LEU A 98 4.53 5.73 1.47
N CYS A 99 3.87 5.89 0.32
CA CYS A 99 2.51 6.44 0.27
C CYS A 99 1.52 5.62 1.12
N VAL A 100 1.63 4.28 1.10
CA VAL A 100 0.83 3.39 1.95
C VAL A 100 1.21 3.55 3.42
N VAL A 101 2.51 3.55 3.72
CA VAL A 101 3.04 3.76 5.09
C VAL A 101 2.51 5.07 5.68
N LEU A 102 2.51 6.15 4.91
CA LEU A 102 2.01 7.47 5.34
C LEU A 102 0.48 7.56 5.37
N GLY A 103 -0.25 6.58 4.84
CA GLY A 103 -1.71 6.64 4.70
C GLY A 103 -2.18 7.66 3.68
N LEU A 104 -1.36 7.99 2.67
CA LEU A 104 -1.76 8.84 1.54
C LEU A 104 -2.64 8.08 0.54
N VAL A 105 -2.45 6.76 0.47
CA VAL A 105 -3.28 5.81 -0.28
C VAL A 105 -3.51 4.57 0.58
N ASP A 106 -4.58 3.83 0.31
CA ASP A 106 -4.90 2.61 1.04
C ASP A 106 -4.04 1.43 0.56
N ILE A 107 -3.80 1.36 -0.75
CA ILE A 107 -3.16 0.22 -1.40
C ILE A 107 -2.05 0.68 -2.36
N TYR A 108 -0.94 -0.05 -2.39
CA TYR A 108 0.00 -0.06 -3.52
C TYR A 108 -0.07 -1.44 -4.16
N ILE A 109 -0.41 -1.49 -5.45
CA ILE A 109 -0.44 -2.72 -6.25
C ILE A 109 0.55 -2.63 -7.41
N PHE A 110 1.19 -3.75 -7.70
CA PHE A 110 2.11 -3.91 -8.82
C PHE A 110 2.01 -5.33 -9.37
N SER A 111 1.75 -5.53 -10.67
CA SER A 111 1.53 -6.88 -11.24
C SER A 111 2.68 -7.46 -12.08
N GLU A 112 3.82 -6.79 -12.10
CA GLU A 112 5.02 -7.26 -12.81
C GLU A 112 6.07 -7.82 -11.85
N ASP A 113 7.01 -8.57 -12.41
CA ASP A 113 8.09 -9.24 -11.67
C ASP A 113 9.35 -8.36 -11.53
N THR A 114 9.24 -7.06 -11.80
CA THR A 114 10.39 -6.13 -11.84
C THR A 114 10.59 -5.34 -10.54
N THR A 115 10.00 -5.81 -9.44
CA THR A 115 10.38 -5.38 -8.09
C THR A 115 11.16 -6.48 -7.41
N PHE A 116 12.12 -6.11 -6.57
CA PHE A 116 12.99 -7.06 -5.90
C PHE A 116 12.88 -6.99 -4.38
N LYS A 117 13.54 -7.92 -3.69
CA LYS A 117 13.61 -7.96 -2.23
C LYS A 117 14.07 -6.63 -1.63
N TRP A 118 15.06 -5.97 -2.24
CA TRP A 118 15.58 -4.67 -1.78
C TRP A 118 14.61 -3.50 -1.96
N ASP A 119 13.68 -3.57 -2.92
CA ASP A 119 12.68 -2.51 -3.12
C ASP A 119 11.58 -2.50 -2.05
N SER A 120 11.34 -3.66 -1.43
CA SER A 120 10.15 -3.94 -0.63
C SER A 120 10.46 -4.16 0.85
N CYS A 121 11.58 -4.78 1.20
CA CYS A 121 11.89 -5.24 2.57
C CYS A 121 11.79 -4.13 3.62
N ALA A 122 12.37 -2.96 3.37
CA ALA A 122 12.34 -1.86 4.34
C ALA A 122 10.92 -1.34 4.59
N ALA A 123 10.13 -1.14 3.53
CA ALA A 123 8.77 -0.65 3.67
C ALA A 123 7.84 -1.72 4.26
N HIS A 124 8.05 -3.00 3.90
CA HIS A 124 7.31 -4.11 4.48
C HIS A 124 7.52 -4.18 6.00
N ALA A 125 8.76 -4.04 6.50
CA ALA A 125 9.02 -4.01 7.94
C ALA A 125 8.25 -2.89 8.68
N ILE A 126 8.17 -1.69 8.08
CA ILE A 126 7.39 -0.57 8.64
C ILE A 126 5.90 -0.91 8.62
N LEU A 127 5.37 -1.44 7.51
CA LEU A 127 3.96 -1.83 7.41
C LEU A 127 3.59 -2.91 8.43
N ARG A 128 4.46 -3.90 8.67
CA ARG A 128 4.26 -4.92 9.71
C ARG A 128 4.14 -4.31 11.11
N ALA A 129 4.99 -3.34 11.44
CA ALA A 129 4.91 -2.61 12.70
C ALA A 129 3.60 -1.81 12.85
N MET A 130 2.84 -1.63 11.77
CA MET A 130 1.57 -0.89 11.73
C MET A 130 0.34 -1.81 11.63
N GLY A 131 0.53 -3.14 11.66
CA GLY A 131 -0.54 -4.14 11.46
C GLY A 131 -0.86 -4.45 9.99
N GLY A 132 -0.05 -3.91 9.08
CA GLY A 132 -0.12 -4.16 7.64
C GLY A 132 0.91 -5.18 7.17
N GLY A 133 1.23 -5.14 5.88
CA GLY A 133 2.20 -6.04 5.27
C GLY A 133 2.39 -5.80 3.77
N MET A 134 3.10 -6.73 3.13
CA MET A 134 3.18 -6.85 1.68
C MET A 134 2.93 -8.30 1.30
N VAL A 135 1.96 -8.54 0.43
CA VAL A 135 1.55 -9.89 -0.01
C VAL A 135 1.87 -10.10 -1.48
N ASP A 136 2.07 -11.35 -1.87
CA ASP A 136 2.15 -11.77 -3.27
C ASP A 136 0.78 -11.56 -3.95
N LEU A 137 0.75 -10.77 -5.03
CA LEU A 137 -0.48 -10.46 -5.73
C LEU A 137 -1.06 -11.71 -6.41
N LYS A 138 -0.24 -12.48 -7.11
CA LYS A 138 -0.68 -13.66 -7.86
C LYS A 138 -1.25 -14.70 -6.91
N GLU A 139 -0.54 -15.02 -5.83
CA GLU A 139 -1.00 -15.98 -4.83
C GLU A 139 -2.30 -15.51 -4.16
N CYS A 140 -2.47 -14.20 -3.92
CA CYS A 140 -3.74 -13.64 -3.45
C CYS A 140 -4.90 -13.84 -4.43
N LEU A 141 -4.67 -13.73 -5.74
CA LEU A 141 -5.70 -13.88 -6.76
C LEU A 141 -6.07 -15.35 -7.02
N GLU A 142 -5.11 -16.26 -6.88
CA GLU A 142 -5.29 -17.71 -7.06
C GLU A 142 -5.82 -18.40 -5.80
N ARG A 143 -5.94 -17.66 -4.69
CA ARG A 143 -6.29 -18.19 -3.38
C ARG A 143 -7.71 -18.72 -3.33
N HIS A 144 -7.87 -19.97 -2.90
CA HIS A 144 -9.19 -20.53 -2.62
C HIS A 144 -9.82 -19.91 -1.35
N PRO A 145 -11.16 -19.76 -1.31
CA PRO A 145 -11.87 -19.25 -0.12
C PRO A 145 -11.66 -20.06 1.16
N GLN A 146 -11.24 -21.33 1.03
CA GLN A 146 -10.96 -22.27 2.13
C GLN A 146 -9.47 -22.31 2.52
N ALA A 147 -8.60 -21.54 1.85
CA ALA A 147 -7.21 -21.40 2.25
C ALA A 147 -7.13 -20.76 3.65
N GLY A 148 -6.13 -21.15 4.45
CA GLY A 148 -6.03 -20.79 5.88
C GLY A 148 -6.08 -19.29 6.19
N LEU A 149 -5.95 -18.91 7.46
CA LEU A 149 -6.05 -17.49 7.84
C LEU A 149 -4.86 -16.63 7.39
N ASP A 150 -3.74 -17.23 6.99
CA ASP A 150 -2.50 -16.49 6.73
C ASP A 150 -2.37 -16.01 5.30
N LEU A 151 -2.30 -14.69 5.13
CA LEU A 151 -2.05 -14.07 3.84
C LEU A 151 -0.64 -14.40 3.34
N PRO A 152 -0.43 -14.52 2.01
CA PRO A 152 0.85 -14.88 1.41
C PRO A 152 1.84 -13.71 1.48
N GLN A 153 2.45 -13.50 2.65
CA GLN A 153 3.41 -12.41 2.87
C GLN A 153 4.68 -12.63 2.05
N LEU A 154 5.25 -11.55 1.51
CA LEU A 154 6.56 -11.60 0.88
C LEU A 154 7.62 -12.08 1.89
N VAL A 155 8.41 -13.05 1.48
CA VAL A 155 9.60 -13.52 2.20
C VAL A 155 10.88 -13.05 1.52
N TYR A 156 11.93 -12.89 2.33
CA TYR A 156 13.20 -12.26 1.93
C TYR A 156 14.42 -13.18 2.03
N HIS A 157 14.26 -14.38 2.58
CA HIS A 157 15.36 -15.33 2.80
C HIS A 157 15.49 -16.39 1.70
N VAL A 158 14.47 -16.54 0.85
CA VAL A 158 14.41 -17.53 -0.24
C VAL A 158 14.43 -16.79 -1.58
N GLY A 159 15.26 -17.29 -2.50
CA GLY A 159 15.27 -16.85 -3.89
C GLY A 159 14.35 -17.70 -4.77
N ASN A 160 13.98 -17.18 -5.94
CA ASN A 160 13.14 -17.89 -6.89
C ASN A 160 13.88 -19.10 -7.49
N GLU A 161 13.30 -20.29 -7.37
CA GLU A 161 13.86 -21.50 -7.97
C GLU A 161 14.00 -21.37 -9.49
N GLY A 162 15.12 -21.85 -10.03
CA GLY A 162 15.42 -21.84 -11.47
C GLY A 162 15.70 -20.45 -12.07
N ALA A 163 15.65 -19.36 -11.29
CA ALA A 163 16.03 -18.03 -11.75
C ALA A 163 17.54 -17.78 -11.58
N ALA A 164 18.13 -17.03 -12.50
CA ALA A 164 19.54 -16.68 -12.48
C ALA A 164 19.75 -15.17 -12.25
N GLY A 165 20.91 -14.79 -11.72
CA GLY A 165 21.29 -13.39 -11.54
C GLY A 165 20.34 -12.63 -10.62
N VAL A 166 19.96 -11.41 -11.05
CA VAL A 166 19.10 -10.52 -10.25
C VAL A 166 17.68 -11.07 -10.06
N ASP A 167 17.19 -11.85 -11.02
CA ASP A 167 15.82 -12.40 -11.03
C ASP A 167 15.60 -13.44 -9.94
N GLN A 168 16.68 -13.99 -9.37
CA GLN A 168 16.63 -14.82 -8.16
C GLN A 168 15.96 -14.08 -7.00
N TRP A 169 16.05 -12.75 -6.94
CA TRP A 169 15.54 -11.93 -5.84
C TRP A 169 14.32 -11.10 -6.23
N ALA A 170 13.71 -11.37 -7.39
CA ALA A 170 12.48 -10.73 -7.82
C ALA A 170 11.29 -11.14 -6.93
N ASN A 171 10.33 -10.23 -6.76
CA ASN A 171 9.00 -10.55 -6.26
C ASN A 171 8.15 -11.00 -7.45
N LYS A 172 8.27 -12.28 -7.81
CA LYS A 172 7.47 -12.89 -8.88
C LYS A 172 5.99 -12.83 -8.53
N GLY A 173 5.13 -12.65 -9.54
CA GLY A 173 3.68 -12.54 -9.35
C GLY A 173 3.22 -11.16 -8.92
N GLY A 174 4.13 -10.21 -8.68
CA GLY A 174 3.81 -8.88 -8.22
C GLY A 174 3.51 -8.80 -6.72
N LEU A 175 3.02 -7.65 -6.26
CA LEU A 175 2.77 -7.41 -4.85
C LEU A 175 1.58 -6.49 -4.58
N ILE A 176 1.05 -6.61 -3.36
CA ILE A 176 0.15 -5.62 -2.76
C ILE A 176 0.72 -5.19 -1.41
N ALA A 177 0.97 -3.90 -1.24
CA ALA A 177 1.30 -3.31 0.05
C ALA A 177 0.07 -2.65 0.67
N TYR A 178 -0.15 -2.89 1.95
CA TYR A 178 -1.35 -2.46 2.68
C TYR A 178 -1.03 -2.15 4.14
N ARG A 179 -1.81 -1.26 4.74
CA ARG A 179 -1.67 -0.88 6.17
C ARG A 179 -2.63 -1.62 7.10
N SER A 180 -3.80 -2.03 6.61
CA SER A 180 -4.83 -2.72 7.40
C SER A 180 -5.29 -4.00 6.72
N ARG A 181 -5.18 -5.13 7.44
CA ARG A 181 -5.64 -6.43 6.94
C ARG A 181 -7.10 -6.42 6.53
N LYS A 182 -7.98 -5.79 7.32
CA LYS A 182 -9.41 -5.67 7.03
C LYS A 182 -9.65 -4.93 5.71
N GLN A 183 -8.89 -3.87 5.44
CA GLN A 183 -8.99 -3.12 4.18
C GLN A 183 -8.48 -3.95 3.00
N LEU A 184 -7.39 -4.70 3.16
CA LEU A 184 -6.88 -5.58 2.11
C LEU A 184 -7.90 -6.65 1.73
N GLU A 185 -8.51 -7.32 2.72
CA GLU A 185 -9.49 -8.38 2.47
C GLU A 185 -10.69 -7.83 1.69
N ALA A 186 -11.26 -6.71 2.13
CA ALA A 186 -12.37 -6.05 1.43
C ALA A 186 -11.97 -5.57 0.02
N PHE A 187 -10.74 -5.07 -0.15
CA PHE A 187 -10.21 -4.66 -1.45
C PHE A 187 -10.06 -5.85 -2.40
N LEU A 188 -9.49 -6.97 -1.94
CA LEU A 188 -9.30 -8.18 -2.73
C LEU A 188 -10.63 -8.77 -3.20
N SER A 189 -11.65 -8.80 -2.33
CA SER A 189 -12.99 -9.28 -2.71
C SER A 189 -13.56 -8.51 -3.90
N LEU A 190 -13.45 -7.17 -3.90
CA LEU A 190 -13.92 -6.35 -5.02
C LEU A 190 -13.02 -6.48 -6.26
N LEU A 191 -11.70 -6.54 -6.07
CA LEU A 191 -10.75 -6.66 -7.17
C LEU A 191 -10.98 -7.96 -7.95
N ILE A 192 -11.11 -9.09 -7.25
CA ILE A 192 -11.34 -10.41 -7.86
C ILE A 192 -12.66 -10.43 -8.63
N GLN A 193 -13.73 -9.86 -8.07
CA GLN A 193 -15.02 -9.74 -8.75
C GLN A 193 -14.93 -9.00 -10.10
N HIS A 194 -14.03 -8.02 -10.21
CA HIS A 194 -13.83 -7.25 -11.44
C HIS A 194 -12.75 -7.81 -12.38
N LEU A 195 -11.96 -8.77 -11.92
CA LEU A 195 -10.99 -9.51 -12.75
C LEU A 195 -11.60 -10.78 -13.37
N ALA A 196 -12.64 -11.36 -12.75
CA ALA A 196 -13.35 -12.49 -13.31
C ALA A 196 -13.93 -12.11 -14.69
N PRO A 197 -13.75 -12.96 -15.73
CA PRO A 197 -14.43 -12.76 -16.99
C PRO A 197 -15.92 -12.72 -16.70
N LYS A 198 -16.60 -11.64 -17.11
CA LYS A 198 -18.06 -11.65 -17.12
C LYS A 198 -18.45 -12.74 -18.10
N ASP A 199 -19.06 -13.81 -17.61
CA ASP A 199 -19.73 -14.77 -18.48
C ASP A 199 -20.61 -13.96 -19.43
N THR A 200 -20.27 -14.02 -20.71
CA THR A 200 -21.08 -13.50 -21.80
C THR A 200 -22.38 -14.30 -21.80
N HIS A 201 -23.35 -13.86 -21.00
CA HIS A 201 -24.74 -14.19 -21.20
C HIS A 201 -25.21 -13.46 -22.46
N THR A 202 -25.00 -14.11 -23.61
CA THR A 202 -25.87 -13.99 -24.78
C THR A 202 -27.07 -14.89 -24.62
#